data_AF-A0A7D9EYH1-F1
#
_entry.id   AF-A0A7D9EYH1-F1
#
_cell.length_a   1.000
_cell.length_b   1.000
_cell.length_c   1.000
_cell.angle_alpha   90.00
_cell.angle_beta   90.00
_cell.angle_gamma   90.00
#
_symmetry.space_group_name_H-M   'P 1'
#
loop_
_entity.id
_entity.type
_entity.pdbx_description
1 polymer ?
#
loop_
_entity_poly.entity_id
_entity_poly.type
_entity_poly.pdbx_seq_one_letter_code
_entity_poly.pdbx_strand_id
1 'polypeptide(L)'
;MGEKKAAEVKERKRSKKVDPTWWEDIEAREVEKIPYDIDGTCVFKLSFDPVDRLKSSADGRSWEKSYTCNTKEFPNGRRKAAKCGGSYTCINNLCMFYVQYGKENNVQWKKTAAGTRLCKCCNHLMQHIPCEARKIWEFYQEHVIVRHLGFHTCPARIPMTFPEEISETFSRNPKTKPSKLQRDILVNSLRESGNVNAVKELATNLLDKKKLRNEKQKQSKVTHPHGHSFDAVVHLKRQLDAHDPFLIFEINGEGMNENPSYVFKSSTFLAKIALEMDKSGNHYMSKEWVFFDAAHKRCRGFKTFSITTFHPLLRKIVKLATMECKEEDTRSVKIMWELFNKVLQTVSRQNFYKFNPCGWMVDEAGSNWKGLEEVYGDDVQTRIVSCQFHYQQSRNDHRR
;
A
#
# COMPACT_ATOMS: atom_id res chain seq x y z
N MET A 1 57.60 26.09 -25.03
CA MET A 1 57.26 27.47 -24.61
C MET A 1 55.83 27.73 -25.02
N GLY A 2 54.83 27.95 -24.17
CA GLY A 2 54.77 27.97 -22.71
C GLY A 2 53.31 27.69 -22.33
N GLU A 3 53.13 26.81 -21.35
CA GLU A 3 51.86 26.54 -20.70
C GLU A 3 51.39 27.79 -19.95
N LYS A 4 50.16 28.25 -20.19
CA LYS A 4 49.42 29.09 -19.24
C LYS A 4 48.29 28.25 -18.67
N LYS A 5 48.58 27.51 -17.59
CA LYS A 5 47.54 26.93 -16.73
C LYS A 5 46.87 28.06 -15.97
N ALA A 6 45.60 28.31 -16.28
CA ALA A 6 44.72 29.11 -15.45
C ALA A 6 44.53 28.39 -14.11
N ALA A 7 45.02 29.01 -13.04
CA ALA A 7 44.78 28.55 -11.68
C ALA A 7 43.33 28.86 -11.29
N GLU A 8 42.46 27.85 -11.41
CA GLU A 8 41.12 27.89 -10.86
C GLU A 8 41.23 27.77 -9.32
N VAL A 9 41.14 28.90 -8.63
CA VAL A 9 41.10 28.95 -7.16
C VAL A 9 39.79 28.33 -6.70
N LYS A 10 39.84 27.03 -6.33
CA LYS A 10 38.77 26.39 -5.56
C LYS A 10 38.69 27.06 -4.19
N GLU A 11 37.74 27.98 -4.05
CA GLU A 11 37.35 28.56 -2.78
C GLU A 11 36.89 27.43 -1.83
N ARG A 12 37.79 27.00 -0.93
CA ARG A 12 37.46 26.07 0.15
C ARG A 12 36.39 26.74 1.00
N LYS A 13 35.13 26.24 0.92
CA LYS A 13 34.02 26.60 1.82
C LYS A 13 34.49 26.49 3.27
N ARG A 14 34.88 27.61 3.88
CA ARG A 14 35.15 27.70 5.31
C ARG A 14 33.88 27.25 6.05
N SER A 15 33.97 26.20 6.86
CA SER A 15 32.88 25.80 7.75
C SER A 15 32.54 26.99 8.65
N LYS A 16 31.31 27.48 8.58
CA LYS A 16 30.86 28.63 9.39
C LYS A 16 30.86 28.21 10.86
N LYS A 17 31.65 28.90 11.68
CA LYS A 17 31.77 28.68 13.13
C LYS A 17 30.43 28.93 13.82
N VAL A 18 30.13 28.15 14.85
CA VAL A 18 28.99 28.35 15.76
C VAL A 18 29.58 28.81 17.08
N ASP A 19 29.16 29.98 17.57
CA ASP A 19 29.65 30.52 18.83
C ASP A 19 28.86 29.88 20.00
N PRO A 20 29.51 29.15 20.92
CA PRO A 20 28.85 28.54 22.06
C PRO A 20 28.23 29.56 23.04
N THR A 21 28.79 30.78 23.07
CA THR A 21 28.37 31.86 23.99
C THR A 21 26.92 32.27 23.82
N TRP A 22 26.32 32.01 22.65
CA TRP A 22 24.93 32.35 22.36
C TRP A 22 23.89 31.66 23.26
N TRP A 23 24.27 30.62 24.01
CA TRP A 23 23.39 29.87 24.89
C TRP A 23 24.00 29.58 26.27
N GLU A 24 25.05 30.31 26.69
CA GLU A 24 25.75 30.05 27.96
C GLU A 24 24.81 30.11 29.17
N ASP A 25 23.81 30.98 29.14
CA ASP A 25 22.84 31.18 30.23
C ASP A 25 21.48 30.48 30.01
N ILE A 26 21.37 29.58 29.02
CA ILE A 26 20.10 28.94 28.65
C ILE A 26 20.11 27.46 28.99
N GLU A 27 19.34 27.07 30.00
CA GLU A 27 19.14 25.67 30.36
C GLU A 27 18.40 24.88 29.29
N ALA A 28 18.84 23.64 29.07
CA ALA A 28 18.22 22.73 28.12
C ALA A 28 16.95 22.11 28.71
N ARG A 29 15.82 22.29 28.03
CA ARG A 29 14.55 21.66 28.42
C ARG A 29 14.43 20.26 27.84
N GLU A 30 14.20 19.26 28.68
CA GLU A 30 13.91 17.90 28.22
C GLU A 30 12.47 17.81 27.71
N VAL A 31 12.30 17.36 26.46
CA VAL A 31 11.00 17.29 25.79
C VAL A 31 10.92 16.02 24.94
N GLU A 32 9.73 15.42 24.84
CA GLU A 32 9.48 14.35 23.86
C GLU A 32 9.41 14.91 22.43
N LYS A 33 8.86 16.12 22.30
CA LYS A 33 8.67 16.82 21.03
C LYS A 33 8.86 18.32 21.22
N ILE A 34 9.56 18.93 20.28
CA ILE A 34 9.81 20.38 20.30
C ILE A 34 8.51 21.14 19.90
N PRO A 35 8.20 22.31 20.51
CA PRO A 35 7.10 23.17 20.08
C PRO A 35 7.12 23.47 18.57
N TYR A 36 5.96 23.72 17.96
CA TYR A 36 5.89 23.92 16.50
C TYR A 36 6.24 25.35 16.06
N ASP A 37 5.99 26.34 16.93
CA ASP A 37 6.07 27.78 16.68
C ASP A 37 7.21 28.47 17.43
N ILE A 38 8.27 27.73 17.74
CA ILE A 38 9.47 28.22 18.43
C ILE A 38 9.90 29.57 17.88
N ASP A 39 10.08 30.53 18.78
CA ASP A 39 10.55 31.86 18.45
C ASP A 39 11.55 32.32 19.52
N GLY A 40 12.65 32.92 19.07
CA GLY A 40 13.76 33.33 19.94
C GLY A 40 14.81 32.25 20.19
N THR A 41 15.67 32.53 21.17
CA THR A 41 16.83 31.71 21.49
C THR A 41 16.49 30.72 22.62
N CYS A 42 16.56 29.42 22.33
CA CYS A 42 16.21 28.37 23.30
C CYS A 42 16.96 27.05 23.04
N VAL A 43 16.97 26.16 24.04
CA VAL A 43 17.67 24.87 23.99
C VAL A 43 16.73 23.74 24.42
N PHE A 44 16.69 22.67 23.63
CA PHE A 44 15.90 21.46 23.90
C PHE A 44 16.77 20.21 23.86
N LYS A 45 16.42 19.21 24.67
CA LYS A 45 17.04 17.88 24.69
C LYS A 45 15.97 16.81 24.48
N LEU A 46 16.20 15.89 23.54
CA LEU A 46 15.26 14.83 23.19
C LEU A 46 15.96 13.60 22.61
N SER A 47 15.31 12.44 22.66
CA SER A 47 15.72 11.23 21.94
C SER A 47 15.51 11.37 20.42
N PHE A 48 16.32 10.68 19.61
CA PHE A 48 16.16 10.68 18.15
C PHE A 48 16.01 9.27 17.57
N ASP A 49 15.27 9.16 16.46
CA ASP A 49 15.18 7.92 15.67
C ASP A 49 16.54 7.63 15.00
N PRO A 50 17.17 6.46 15.22
CA PRO A 50 18.47 6.14 14.64
C PRO A 50 18.47 6.10 13.11
N VAL A 51 17.32 5.84 12.48
CA VAL A 51 17.13 5.79 11.02
C VAL A 51 17.02 7.19 10.42
N ASP A 52 16.25 8.08 11.07
CA ASP A 52 16.11 9.48 10.66
C ASP A 52 16.25 10.44 11.85
N ARG A 53 17.51 10.74 12.17
CA ARG A 53 17.87 11.51 13.37
C ARG A 53 17.29 12.93 13.42
N LEU A 54 16.92 13.51 12.27
CA LEU A 54 16.40 14.88 12.21
C LEU A 54 14.88 14.92 12.42
N LYS A 55 14.17 13.83 12.09
CA LYS A 55 12.71 13.75 12.14
C LYS A 55 12.13 14.02 13.53
N SER A 56 12.76 13.51 14.58
CA SER A 56 12.31 13.68 15.97
C SER A 56 12.31 15.15 16.42
N SER A 57 13.13 15.98 15.77
CA SER A 57 13.27 17.41 16.07
C SER A 57 12.52 18.33 15.10
N ALA A 58 11.60 17.81 14.29
CA ALA A 58 10.86 18.62 13.32
C ALA A 58 9.94 19.65 14.01
N ASP A 59 9.96 20.88 13.51
CA ASP A 59 9.09 21.98 13.95
C ASP A 59 8.36 22.60 12.74
N GLY A 60 7.56 23.64 12.96
CA GLY A 60 6.76 24.32 11.93
C GLY A 60 7.55 25.30 11.06
N ARG A 61 8.85 25.51 11.29
CA ARG A 61 9.65 26.54 10.60
C ARG A 61 10.27 25.99 9.30
N SER A 62 10.43 26.86 8.31
CA SER A 62 10.95 26.49 6.98
C SER A 62 12.49 26.49 6.97
N TRP A 63 13.11 25.45 7.52
CA TRP A 63 14.57 25.31 7.52
C TRP A 63 15.15 24.98 6.14
N GLU A 64 16.27 25.62 5.78
CA GLU A 64 17.07 25.24 4.63
C GLU A 64 17.79 23.91 4.84
N LYS A 65 18.41 23.38 3.78
CA LYS A 65 19.17 22.13 3.86
C LYS A 65 20.28 22.26 4.91
N SER A 66 20.24 21.37 5.92
CA SER A 66 21.25 21.36 6.98
C SER A 66 22.65 21.10 6.41
N TYR A 67 23.65 21.74 6.99
CA TYR A 67 25.06 21.50 6.71
C TYR A 67 25.79 21.05 7.99
N THR A 68 26.83 20.25 7.82
CA THR A 68 27.68 19.81 8.94
C THR A 68 28.62 20.94 9.34
N CYS A 69 28.69 21.23 10.65
CA CYS A 69 29.60 22.22 11.22
C CYS A 69 31.02 21.64 11.39
N ASN A 70 31.98 22.49 11.74
CA ASN A 70 33.37 22.08 11.93
C ASN A 70 33.48 20.99 13.02
N THR A 71 34.09 19.85 12.69
CA THR A 71 34.30 18.73 13.61
C THR A 71 35.31 19.04 14.73
N LYS A 72 36.17 20.05 14.56
CA LYS A 72 37.13 20.47 15.61
C LYS A 72 36.46 21.11 16.84
N GLU A 73 35.27 21.70 16.67
CA GLU A 73 34.52 22.37 17.75
C GLU A 73 33.58 21.43 18.51
N PHE A 74 33.45 20.18 18.04
CA PHE A 74 32.61 19.16 18.67
C PHE A 74 33.18 17.75 18.41
N PRO A 75 34.30 17.40 19.06
CA PRO A 75 35.05 16.18 18.76
C PRO A 75 34.29 14.89 19.14
N ASN A 76 33.42 14.96 20.16
CA ASN A 76 32.72 13.79 20.70
C ASN A 76 31.32 13.56 20.07
N GLY A 77 31.04 14.14 18.90
CA GLY A 77 29.79 13.88 18.20
C GLY A 77 29.68 14.56 16.84
N ARG A 78 28.44 14.75 16.36
CA ARG A 78 28.18 15.43 15.08
C ARG A 78 27.32 16.66 15.31
N ARG A 79 27.80 17.82 14.86
CA ARG A 79 27.05 19.08 14.86
C ARG A 79 26.54 19.42 13.45
N LYS A 80 25.24 19.70 13.32
CA LYS A 80 24.62 20.22 12.10
C LYS A 80 23.98 21.58 12.36
N ALA A 81 23.89 22.42 11.34
CA ALA A 81 23.16 23.68 11.42
C ALA A 81 22.32 23.92 10.16
N ALA A 82 21.24 24.67 10.33
CA ALA A 82 20.39 25.16 9.24
C ALA A 82 20.00 26.61 9.52
N LYS A 83 19.83 27.37 8.45
CA LYS A 83 19.23 28.70 8.50
C LYS A 83 17.74 28.61 8.16
N CYS A 84 16.95 29.51 8.71
CA CYS A 84 15.58 29.65 8.26
C CYS A 84 15.56 30.20 6.83
N GLY A 85 14.83 29.57 5.93
CA GLY A 85 14.67 30.01 4.53
C GLY A 85 13.70 31.20 4.38
N GLY A 86 13.18 31.73 5.50
CA GLY A 86 12.20 32.81 5.50
C GLY A 86 10.84 32.39 4.95
N SER A 87 10.08 33.38 4.49
CA SER A 87 8.76 33.19 3.87
C SER A 87 8.66 33.97 2.56
N TYR A 88 7.62 33.66 1.79
CA TYR A 88 7.30 34.40 0.57
C TYR A 88 5.89 34.95 0.70
N THR A 89 5.68 36.19 0.32
CA THR A 89 4.37 36.84 0.34
C THR A 89 4.02 37.48 -1.01
N CYS A 90 2.73 37.55 -1.30
CA CYS A 90 2.21 38.23 -2.48
C CYS A 90 1.80 39.66 -2.12
N ILE A 91 2.57 40.63 -2.60
CA ILE A 91 2.37 42.07 -2.33
C ILE A 91 1.26 42.73 -3.18
N ASN A 92 0.68 42.00 -4.14
CA ASN A 92 -0.39 42.53 -4.98
C ASN A 92 -1.70 42.65 -4.17
N ASN A 93 -2.09 43.88 -3.83
CA ASN A 93 -3.33 44.21 -3.13
C ASN A 93 -4.60 43.90 -3.95
N LEU A 94 -4.50 43.77 -5.28
CA LEU A 94 -5.57 43.33 -6.17
C LEU A 94 -5.61 41.80 -6.36
N CYS A 95 -4.76 41.06 -5.65
CA CYS A 95 -4.81 39.60 -5.68
C CYS A 95 -6.16 39.12 -5.16
N MET A 96 -6.84 38.24 -5.91
CA MET A 96 -8.13 37.66 -5.49
C MET A 96 -8.07 37.04 -4.09
N PHE A 97 -6.92 36.50 -3.68
CA PHE A 97 -6.72 35.99 -2.33
C PHE A 97 -6.76 37.10 -1.27
N TYR A 98 -6.12 38.24 -1.53
CA TYR A 98 -6.14 39.39 -0.64
C TYR A 98 -7.55 39.99 -0.56
N VAL A 99 -8.20 40.17 -1.71
CA VAL A 99 -9.58 40.69 -1.79
C VAL A 99 -10.56 39.81 -1.01
N GLN A 100 -10.42 38.48 -1.08
CA GLN A 100 -11.32 37.55 -0.41
C GLN A 100 -11.04 37.39 1.10
N TYR A 101 -9.78 37.34 1.50
CA TYR A 101 -9.37 36.94 2.86
C TYR A 101 -8.77 38.09 3.69
N GLY A 102 -8.63 39.29 3.12
CA GLY A 102 -8.06 40.46 3.79
C GLY A 102 -6.58 40.33 4.19
N LYS A 103 -5.88 39.31 3.69
CA LYS A 103 -4.49 39.01 4.04
C LYS A 103 -3.68 38.59 2.83
N GLU A 104 -2.39 38.86 2.87
CA GLU A 104 -1.48 38.50 1.80
C GLU A 104 -1.38 36.97 1.62
N ASN A 105 -1.27 36.52 0.36
CA ASN A 105 -1.07 35.11 0.07
C ASN A 105 0.38 34.70 0.33
N ASN A 106 0.60 33.89 1.36
CA ASN A 106 1.90 33.33 1.72
C ASN A 106 1.98 31.79 1.56
N VAL A 107 0.92 31.17 1.03
CA VAL A 107 0.77 29.71 0.98
C VAL A 107 0.85 29.13 -0.43
N GLN A 108 0.33 29.84 -1.44
CA GLN A 108 0.13 29.28 -2.79
C GLN A 108 1.00 29.99 -3.84
N TRP A 109 2.08 29.36 -4.26
CA TRP A 109 2.98 29.86 -5.30
C TRP A 109 3.49 28.76 -6.22
N LYS A 110 4.00 29.15 -7.41
CA LYS A 110 4.66 28.29 -8.39
C LYS A 110 6.07 28.80 -8.69
N LYS A 111 7.01 27.89 -9.00
CA LYS A 111 8.36 28.22 -9.47
C LYS A 111 8.40 28.21 -10.99
N THR A 112 9.01 29.23 -11.59
CA THR A 112 9.34 29.28 -13.02
C THR A 112 10.63 28.52 -13.29
N ALA A 113 10.92 28.24 -14.57
CA ALA A 113 12.18 27.62 -14.98
C ALA A 113 13.42 28.45 -14.57
N ALA A 114 13.27 29.78 -14.52
CA ALA A 114 14.30 30.71 -14.05
C ALA A 114 14.46 30.76 -12.51
N GLY A 115 13.73 29.93 -11.75
CA GLY A 115 13.80 29.88 -10.29
C GLY A 115 12.97 30.92 -9.55
N THR A 116 12.32 31.83 -10.27
CA THR A 116 11.44 32.88 -9.72
C THR A 116 10.15 32.30 -9.16
N ARG A 117 9.65 32.86 -8.05
CA ARG A 117 8.38 32.41 -7.42
C ARG A 117 7.25 33.37 -7.76
N LEU A 118 6.18 32.85 -8.34
CA LEU A 118 4.98 33.62 -8.68
C LEU A 118 3.79 33.17 -7.84
N CYS A 119 2.95 34.12 -7.42
CA CYS A 119 1.69 33.86 -6.76
C CYS A 119 0.79 33.02 -7.66
N LYS A 120 0.19 31.95 -7.13
CA LYS A 120 -0.68 31.09 -7.94
C LYS A 120 -2.00 31.75 -8.32
N CYS A 121 -2.46 32.72 -7.53
CA CYS A 121 -3.76 33.37 -7.70
C CYS A 121 -3.73 34.50 -8.75
N CYS A 122 -2.64 35.28 -8.80
CA CYS A 122 -2.56 36.47 -9.66
C CYS A 122 -1.31 36.49 -10.55
N ASN A 123 -0.47 35.44 -10.52
CA ASN A 123 0.82 35.35 -11.22
C ASN A 123 1.84 36.45 -10.91
N HIS A 124 1.56 37.31 -9.91
CA HIS A 124 2.48 38.36 -9.49
C HIS A 124 3.72 37.78 -8.81
N LEU A 125 4.84 38.50 -8.87
CA LEU A 125 6.09 38.09 -8.23
C LEU A 125 5.92 38.03 -6.71
N MET A 126 6.34 36.91 -6.11
CA MET A 126 6.33 36.77 -4.65
C MET A 126 7.55 37.49 -4.06
N GLN A 127 7.34 38.36 -3.08
CA GLN A 127 8.42 38.97 -2.31
C GLN A 127 8.96 37.96 -1.28
N HIS A 128 10.28 37.84 -1.20
CA HIS A 128 10.94 37.05 -0.16
C HIS A 128 11.11 37.88 1.11
N ILE A 129 10.66 37.34 2.23
CA ILE A 129 10.86 37.88 3.57
C ILE A 129 12.01 37.08 4.19
N PRO A 130 13.23 37.65 4.30
CA PRO A 130 14.38 36.94 4.86
C PRO A 130 14.19 36.74 6.37
N CYS A 131 14.75 35.64 6.88
CA CYS A 131 14.74 35.30 8.30
C CYS A 131 16.15 34.88 8.74
N GLU A 132 16.65 35.50 9.80
CA GLU A 132 18.03 35.27 10.26
C GLU A 132 18.17 34.13 11.27
N ALA A 133 17.02 33.64 11.77
CA ALA A 133 16.96 32.56 12.74
C ALA A 133 17.72 31.30 12.28
N ARG A 134 18.34 30.63 13.25
CA ARG A 134 19.16 29.43 13.01
C ARG A 134 18.74 28.30 13.94
N LYS A 135 18.95 27.08 13.45
CA LYS A 135 18.77 25.85 14.19
C LYS A 135 20.03 25.01 14.13
N ILE A 136 20.48 24.54 15.29
CA ILE A 136 21.69 23.75 15.47
C ILE A 136 21.28 22.43 16.14
N TRP A 137 21.85 21.33 15.65
CA TRP A 137 21.70 20.00 16.22
C TRP A 137 23.06 19.50 16.68
N GLU A 138 23.13 19.05 17.92
CA GLU A 138 24.30 18.40 18.52
C GLU A 138 23.91 16.96 18.85
N PHE A 139 24.39 16.02 18.03
CA PHE A 139 24.08 14.60 18.18
C PHE A 139 25.08 13.93 19.12
N TYR A 140 24.55 13.38 20.21
CA TYR A 140 25.24 12.46 21.10
C TYR A 140 24.82 11.02 20.77
N GLN A 141 25.29 10.05 21.56
CA GLN A 141 24.99 8.63 21.32
C GLN A 141 23.50 8.32 21.47
N GLU A 142 22.85 8.84 22.52
CA GLU A 142 21.47 8.48 22.87
C GLU A 142 20.46 9.63 22.70
N HIS A 143 20.94 10.86 22.59
CA HIS A 143 20.08 12.05 22.53
C HIS A 143 20.64 13.12 21.60
N VAL A 144 19.78 14.07 21.24
CA VAL A 144 20.15 15.26 20.48
C VAL A 144 19.82 16.50 21.31
N ILE A 145 20.75 17.45 21.33
CA ILE A 145 20.51 18.80 21.82
C ILE A 145 20.21 19.67 20.61
N VAL A 146 19.05 20.33 20.62
CA VAL A 146 18.58 21.22 19.56
C VAL A 146 18.57 22.64 20.08
N ARG A 147 19.36 23.49 19.45
CA ARG A 147 19.51 24.89 19.82
C ARG A 147 18.91 25.78 18.74
N HIS A 148 18.05 26.70 19.14
CA HIS A 148 17.48 27.73 18.27
C HIS A 148 18.11 29.07 18.62
N LEU A 149 18.39 29.88 17.60
CA LEU A 149 18.99 31.20 17.73
C LEU A 149 18.16 32.22 16.96
N GLY A 150 17.81 33.31 17.66
CA GLY A 150 17.20 34.50 17.06
C GLY A 150 15.69 34.40 16.86
N PHE A 151 15.08 35.54 16.54
CA PHE A 151 13.65 35.66 16.34
C PHE A 151 13.27 35.44 14.87
N HIS A 152 12.10 34.86 14.65
CA HIS A 152 11.57 34.55 13.34
C HIS A 152 10.72 35.70 12.81
N THR A 153 11.05 36.18 11.62
CA THR A 153 10.23 37.12 10.84
C THR A 153 9.19 36.41 9.96
N CYS A 154 9.24 35.08 9.90
CA CYS A 154 8.39 34.24 9.06
C CYS A 154 7.36 33.47 9.89
N PRO A 155 6.15 33.20 9.39
CA PRO A 155 5.15 32.45 10.13
C PRO A 155 5.50 30.97 10.25
N ALA A 156 5.24 30.38 11.42
CA ALA A 156 5.30 28.94 11.61
C ALA A 156 4.13 28.26 10.88
N ARG A 157 4.39 27.09 10.29
CA ARG A 157 3.34 26.28 9.69
C ARG A 157 2.64 25.49 10.79
N ILE A 158 1.37 25.81 10.99
CA ILE A 158 0.52 25.09 11.93
C ILE A 158 0.50 23.61 11.51
N PRO A 159 0.95 22.69 12.37
CA PRO A 159 0.78 21.28 12.11
C PRO A 159 -0.71 20.98 12.16
N MET A 160 -1.31 20.56 11.04
CA MET A 160 -2.66 20.01 11.07
C MET A 160 -2.64 18.78 11.98
N THR A 161 -3.30 18.89 13.13
CA THR A 161 -3.52 17.81 14.09
C THR A 161 -4.42 16.78 13.45
N PHE A 162 -3.95 15.53 13.42
CA PHE A 162 -4.70 14.42 12.87
C PHE A 162 -5.26 13.62 14.04
N PRO A 163 -6.58 13.43 14.16
CA PRO A 163 -7.18 12.68 15.26
C PRO A 163 -6.62 11.25 15.32
N GLU A 164 -6.16 10.81 16.50
CA GLU A 164 -5.61 9.46 16.71
C GLU A 164 -6.66 8.37 16.43
N GLU A 165 -7.93 8.67 16.67
CA GLU A 165 -9.12 7.84 16.43
C GLU A 165 -9.23 7.32 14.99
N ILE A 166 -8.65 8.03 14.01
CA ILE A 166 -8.64 7.62 12.60
C ILE A 166 -7.79 6.37 12.40
N SER A 167 -6.64 6.31 13.08
CA SER A 167 -5.72 5.18 13.00
C SER A 167 -6.38 3.92 13.57
N GLU A 168 -7.02 4.04 14.73
CA GLU A 168 -7.77 2.94 15.35
C GLU A 168 -8.90 2.44 14.44
N THR A 169 -9.63 3.36 13.80
CA THR A 169 -10.74 3.00 12.93
C THR A 169 -10.27 2.23 11.69
N PHE A 170 -9.13 2.58 11.12
CA PHE A 170 -8.55 1.82 10.00
C PHE A 170 -8.00 0.46 10.43
N SER A 171 -7.48 0.33 11.65
CA SER A 171 -7.04 -0.96 12.20
C SER A 171 -8.22 -1.91 12.42
N ARG A 172 -9.32 -1.41 13.02
CA ARG A 172 -10.53 -2.20 13.27
C ARG A 172 -11.29 -2.53 11.99
N ASN A 173 -11.33 -1.60 11.03
CA ASN A 173 -12.07 -1.76 9.77
C ASN A 173 -11.21 -1.45 8.53
N PRO A 174 -10.30 -2.35 8.11
CA PRO A 174 -9.36 -2.10 7.00
C PRO A 174 -10.03 -1.83 5.64
N LYS A 175 -11.25 -2.34 5.43
CA LYS A 175 -12.02 -2.14 4.19
C LYS A 175 -12.66 -0.75 4.09
N THR A 176 -12.71 0.02 5.17
CA THR A 176 -13.34 1.35 5.17
C THR A 176 -12.61 2.27 4.20
N LYS A 177 -13.38 2.93 3.31
CA LYS A 177 -12.83 3.91 2.38
C LYS A 177 -12.52 5.20 3.16
N PRO A 178 -11.39 5.88 2.88
CA PRO A 178 -11.06 7.17 3.51
C PRO A 178 -12.20 8.19 3.46
N SER A 179 -12.92 8.27 2.33
CA SER A 179 -14.07 9.15 2.15
C SER A 179 -15.28 8.77 3.00
N LYS A 180 -15.47 7.47 3.26
CA LYS A 180 -16.52 6.99 4.14
C LYS A 180 -16.20 7.38 5.58
N LEU A 181 -14.97 7.13 6.03
CA LEU A 181 -14.52 7.49 7.37
C LEU A 181 -14.66 8.99 7.64
N GLN A 182 -14.22 9.83 6.72
CA GLN A 182 -14.37 11.28 6.82
C GLN A 182 -15.83 11.69 7.03
N ARG A 183 -16.75 11.09 6.27
CA ARG A 183 -18.18 11.37 6.41
C ARG A 183 -18.71 10.91 7.75
N ASP A 184 -18.37 9.70 8.17
CA ASP A 184 -18.88 9.09 9.39
C ASP A 184 -18.43 9.90 10.62
N ILE A 185 -17.17 10.34 10.68
CA ILE A 185 -16.67 11.20 11.77
C ILE A 185 -17.43 12.53 11.81
N LEU A 186 -17.65 13.18 10.66
CA LEU A 186 -18.37 14.46 10.60
C LEU A 186 -19.82 14.32 11.03
N VAL A 187 -20.50 13.27 10.57
CA VAL A 187 -21.90 12.99 10.93
C VAL A 187 -22.02 12.68 12.41
N ASN A 188 -21.11 11.89 12.99
CA ASN A 188 -21.12 11.59 14.42
C ASN A 188 -20.83 12.84 15.26
N SER A 189 -19.83 13.64 14.88
CA SER A 189 -19.50 14.89 15.58
C SER A 189 -20.66 15.89 15.58
N LEU A 190 -21.42 15.97 14.47
CA LEU A 190 -22.65 16.77 14.37
C LEU A 190 -23.76 16.26 15.28
N ARG A 191 -23.89 14.94 15.42
CA ARG A 191 -24.90 14.30 16.28
C ARG A 191 -24.58 14.43 17.77
N GLU A 192 -23.30 14.37 18.14
CA GLU A 192 -22.85 14.32 19.54
C GLU A 192 -22.62 15.70 20.15
N SER A 193 -21.93 16.61 19.44
CA SER A 193 -21.46 17.87 20.04
C SER A 193 -22.41 19.05 19.85
N GLY A 194 -23.25 19.03 18.81
CA GLY A 194 -24.07 20.18 18.38
C GLY A 194 -23.30 21.46 18.04
N ASN A 195 -21.99 21.51 18.28
CA ASN A 195 -21.14 22.68 18.14
C ASN A 195 -20.58 22.75 16.71
N VAL A 196 -21.25 23.57 15.91
CA VAL A 196 -20.93 23.76 14.49
C VAL A 196 -19.49 24.25 14.26
N ASN A 197 -18.90 25.02 15.19
CA ASN A 197 -17.55 25.53 15.04
C ASN A 197 -16.49 24.44 15.25
N ALA A 198 -16.66 23.59 16.26
CA ALA A 198 -15.80 22.43 16.48
C ALA A 198 -15.86 21.46 15.29
N VAL A 199 -17.06 21.24 14.73
CA VAL A 199 -17.23 20.41 13.52
C VAL A 199 -16.53 21.03 12.31
N LYS A 200 -16.56 22.36 12.14
CA LYS A 200 -15.86 23.06 11.04
C LYS A 200 -14.35 22.92 11.14
N GLU A 201 -13.79 22.99 12.34
CA GLU A 201 -12.35 22.76 12.56
C GLU A 201 -11.96 21.31 12.25
N LEU A 202 -12.75 20.35 12.76
CA LEU A 202 -12.56 18.93 12.47
C LEU A 202 -12.70 18.63 10.97
N ALA A 203 -13.67 19.22 10.28
CA ALA A 203 -13.82 19.12 8.83
C ALA A 203 -12.58 19.62 8.11
N THR A 204 -12.05 20.78 8.52
CA THR A 204 -10.85 21.40 7.95
C THR A 204 -9.63 20.49 8.08
N ASN A 205 -9.46 19.84 9.25
CA ASN A 205 -8.39 18.87 9.48
C ASN A 205 -8.54 17.59 8.64
N LEU A 206 -9.78 17.19 8.33
CA LEU A 206 -10.09 16.02 7.50
C LEU A 206 -10.08 16.29 5.98
N LEU A 207 -9.94 17.54 5.52
CA LEU A 207 -9.92 17.89 4.10
C LEU A 207 -8.74 17.26 3.34
N ASP A 208 -7.62 16.97 4.03
CA ASP A 208 -6.45 16.36 3.42
C ASP A 208 -6.64 14.85 3.16
N LYS A 209 -7.30 14.54 2.04
CA LYS A 209 -7.50 13.16 1.55
C LYS A 209 -6.20 12.38 1.39
N LYS A 210 -5.07 13.06 1.14
CA LYS A 210 -3.77 12.41 0.97
C LYS A 210 -3.27 11.86 2.30
N LYS A 211 -3.44 12.60 3.40
CA LYS A 211 -3.12 12.13 4.76
C LYS A 211 -3.96 10.91 5.15
N LEU A 212 -5.28 10.96 4.98
CA LEU A 212 -6.16 9.82 5.27
C LEU A 212 -5.75 8.56 4.49
N ARG A 213 -5.39 8.72 3.22
CA ARG A 213 -4.89 7.61 2.40
C ARG A 213 -3.56 7.07 2.91
N ASN A 214 -2.62 7.96 3.25
CA ASN A 214 -1.31 7.56 3.76
C ASN A 214 -1.43 6.83 5.10
N GLU A 215 -2.31 7.29 6.01
CA GLU A 215 -2.52 6.63 7.29
C GLU A 215 -3.16 5.25 7.10
N LYS A 216 -4.17 5.14 6.23
CA LYS A 216 -4.72 3.83 5.84
C LYS A 216 -3.63 2.90 5.29
N GLN A 217 -2.75 3.42 4.44
CA GLN A 217 -1.65 2.62 3.88
C GLN A 217 -0.66 2.18 4.96
N LYS A 218 -0.34 3.04 5.92
CA LYS A 218 0.52 2.73 7.07
C LYS A 218 -0.10 1.60 7.90
N GLN A 219 -1.36 1.72 8.30
CA GLN A 219 -2.07 0.69 9.06
C GLN A 219 -2.22 -0.62 8.28
N SER A 220 -2.46 -0.54 6.97
CA SER A 220 -2.52 -1.72 6.09
C SER A 220 -1.20 -2.48 6.06
N LYS A 221 -0.05 -1.80 6.10
CA LYS A 221 1.27 -2.46 6.14
C LYS A 221 1.53 -3.16 7.46
N VAL A 222 1.04 -2.60 8.57
CA VAL A 222 1.13 -3.22 9.90
C VAL A 222 0.23 -4.46 9.97
N THR A 223 -1.01 -4.34 9.49
CA THR A 223 -2.01 -5.42 9.56
C THR A 223 -1.72 -6.55 8.55
N HIS A 224 -1.20 -6.21 7.38
CA HIS A 224 -0.91 -7.16 6.29
C HIS A 224 0.55 -7.02 5.86
N PRO A 225 1.51 -7.53 6.65
CA PRO A 225 2.95 -7.34 6.40
C PRO A 225 3.39 -7.94 5.06
N HIS A 226 2.72 -9.00 4.61
CA HIS A 226 3.01 -9.69 3.35
C HIS A 226 2.19 -9.15 2.15
N GLY A 227 1.33 -8.14 2.36
CA GLY A 227 0.57 -7.49 1.29
C GLY A 227 -0.33 -8.42 0.46
N HIS A 228 -0.23 -8.29 -0.87
CA HIS A 228 -0.99 -9.09 -1.85
C HIS A 228 -0.04 -9.94 -2.74
N SER A 229 0.96 -10.60 -2.13
CA SER A 229 1.92 -11.46 -2.83
C SER A 229 1.61 -12.95 -2.65
N PHE A 230 2.34 -13.81 -3.38
CA PHE A 230 2.36 -15.25 -3.12
C PHE A 230 2.79 -15.57 -1.68
N ASP A 231 3.67 -14.79 -1.07
CA ASP A 231 4.10 -14.98 0.33
C ASP A 231 2.93 -14.85 1.30
N ALA A 232 2.01 -13.92 1.05
CA ALA A 232 0.78 -13.80 1.84
C ALA A 232 -0.08 -15.06 1.73
N VAL A 233 -0.16 -15.67 0.54
CA VAL A 233 -0.90 -16.92 0.30
C VAL A 233 -0.20 -18.10 1.00
N VAL A 234 1.13 -18.16 0.97
CA VAL A 234 1.92 -19.18 1.68
C VAL A 234 1.74 -19.07 3.19
N HIS A 235 1.76 -17.85 3.73
CA HIS A 235 1.50 -17.63 5.15
C HIS A 235 0.08 -18.04 5.55
N LEU A 236 -0.92 -17.70 4.73
CA LEU A 236 -2.30 -18.13 4.94
C LEU A 236 -2.43 -19.66 4.88
N LYS A 237 -1.77 -20.31 3.91
CA LYS A 237 -1.74 -21.78 3.81
C LYS A 237 -1.25 -22.42 5.11
N ARG A 238 -0.14 -21.95 5.68
CA ARG A 238 0.39 -22.48 6.95
C ARG A 238 -0.62 -22.43 8.10
N GLN A 239 -1.45 -21.39 8.14
CA GLN A 239 -2.51 -21.27 9.14
C GLN A 239 -3.68 -22.22 8.86
N LEU A 240 -4.06 -22.38 7.59
CA LEU A 240 -5.18 -23.23 7.18
C LEU A 240 -4.84 -24.72 7.22
N ASP A 241 -3.57 -25.11 7.04
CA ASP A 241 -3.11 -26.50 7.05
C ASP A 241 -3.41 -27.21 8.38
N ALA A 242 -3.49 -26.46 9.49
CA ALA A 242 -3.89 -26.98 10.80
C ALA A 242 -5.38 -27.40 10.86
N HIS A 243 -6.22 -26.86 9.97
CA HIS A 243 -7.65 -27.16 9.91
C HIS A 243 -7.98 -28.13 8.78
N ASP A 244 -7.51 -27.84 7.56
CA ASP A 244 -7.67 -28.68 6.39
C ASP A 244 -6.56 -28.37 5.38
N PRO A 245 -5.65 -29.32 5.10
CA PRO A 245 -4.47 -29.10 4.26
C PRO A 245 -4.80 -28.85 2.78
N PHE A 246 -6.05 -29.06 2.36
CA PHE A 246 -6.47 -28.90 0.97
C PHE A 246 -7.10 -27.53 0.69
N LEU A 247 -7.39 -26.70 1.71
CA LEU A 247 -7.96 -25.36 1.53
C LEU A 247 -7.10 -24.48 0.62
N ILE A 248 -5.79 -24.60 0.76
CA ILE A 248 -4.80 -24.17 -0.22
C ILE A 248 -3.84 -25.33 -0.37
N PHE A 249 -4.02 -26.17 -1.36
CA PHE A 249 -3.25 -27.42 -1.48
C PHE A 249 -1.83 -27.15 -1.99
N GLU A 250 -1.72 -26.53 -3.16
CA GLU A 250 -0.45 -26.32 -3.86
C GLU A 250 -0.37 -24.89 -4.43
N ILE A 251 0.82 -24.32 -4.35
CA ILE A 251 1.13 -22.95 -4.76
C ILE A 251 2.37 -23.01 -5.66
N ASN A 252 2.25 -22.51 -6.89
CA ASN A 252 3.37 -22.32 -7.79
C ASN A 252 3.54 -20.83 -8.09
N GLY A 253 4.62 -20.25 -7.57
CA GLY A 253 4.96 -18.84 -7.79
C GLY A 253 5.59 -18.62 -9.16
N GLU A 254 5.63 -17.36 -9.61
CA GLU A 254 6.30 -16.98 -10.86
C GLU A 254 7.81 -17.20 -10.77
N GLY A 255 8.39 -17.85 -11.79
CA GLY A 255 9.83 -18.11 -11.86
C GLY A 255 10.35 -19.24 -10.97
N MET A 256 9.48 -20.03 -10.31
CA MET A 256 9.91 -21.21 -9.54
C MET A 256 10.29 -22.40 -10.42
N ASN A 257 9.62 -22.57 -11.56
CA ASN A 257 9.82 -23.66 -12.51
C ASN A 257 9.25 -23.27 -13.88
N GLU A 258 9.28 -24.19 -14.84
CA GLU A 258 8.69 -24.00 -16.16
C GLU A 258 7.15 -24.01 -16.17
N ASN A 259 6.50 -24.37 -15.06
CA ASN A 259 5.04 -24.39 -14.98
C ASN A 259 4.49 -22.98 -14.78
N PRO A 260 3.27 -22.70 -15.30
CA PRO A 260 2.61 -21.42 -15.06
C PRO A 260 2.36 -21.21 -13.57
N SER A 261 2.30 -19.95 -13.15
CA SER A 261 1.96 -19.63 -11.77
C SER A 261 0.52 -20.01 -11.45
N TYR A 262 0.31 -20.71 -10.34
CA TYR A 262 -1.01 -21.12 -9.91
C TYR A 262 -1.19 -21.19 -8.39
N VAL A 263 -2.45 -21.13 -7.95
CA VAL A 263 -2.87 -21.44 -6.58
C VAL A 263 -4.07 -22.37 -6.64
N PHE A 264 -3.89 -23.63 -6.23
CA PHE A 264 -4.93 -24.64 -6.21
C PHE A 264 -5.59 -24.76 -4.83
N LYS A 265 -6.91 -24.88 -4.81
CA LYS A 265 -7.75 -24.88 -3.60
C LYS A 265 -8.84 -25.93 -3.72
N SER A 266 -9.06 -26.70 -2.66
CA SER A 266 -10.17 -27.63 -2.47
C SER A 266 -10.49 -27.74 -0.97
N SER A 267 -11.01 -28.87 -0.51
CA SER A 267 -11.10 -29.24 0.91
C SER A 267 -11.28 -30.76 1.02
N THR A 268 -11.00 -31.31 2.19
CA THR A 268 -11.29 -32.72 2.50
C THR A 268 -12.76 -33.06 2.26
N PHE A 269 -13.66 -32.15 2.65
CA PHE A 269 -15.11 -32.32 2.46
C PHE A 269 -15.49 -32.40 0.98
N LEU A 270 -14.99 -31.47 0.16
CA LEU A 270 -15.26 -31.45 -1.28
C LEU A 270 -14.63 -32.64 -2.01
N ALA A 271 -13.44 -33.08 -1.58
CA ALA A 271 -12.80 -34.27 -2.11
C ALA A 271 -13.63 -35.54 -1.85
N LYS A 272 -14.28 -35.67 -0.68
CA LYS A 272 -15.18 -36.79 -0.40
C LYS A 272 -16.39 -36.82 -1.34
N ILE A 273 -17.01 -35.66 -1.57
CA ILE A 273 -18.11 -35.54 -2.56
C ILE A 273 -17.62 -35.99 -3.94
N ALA A 274 -16.42 -35.56 -4.33
CA ALA A 274 -15.84 -35.97 -5.61
C ALA A 274 -15.56 -37.49 -5.69
N LEU A 275 -15.06 -38.12 -4.62
CA LEU A 275 -14.88 -39.58 -4.59
C LEU A 275 -16.21 -40.34 -4.75
N GLU A 276 -17.28 -39.80 -4.17
CA GLU A 276 -18.64 -40.34 -4.31
C GLU A 276 -19.22 -40.20 -5.73
N MET A 277 -18.59 -39.40 -6.61
CA MET A 277 -18.98 -39.27 -8.02
C MET A 277 -18.42 -40.37 -8.91
N ASP A 278 -17.68 -41.35 -8.38
CA ASP A 278 -17.16 -42.45 -9.19
C ASP A 278 -18.30 -43.21 -9.88
N LYS A 279 -18.34 -43.17 -11.22
CA LYS A 279 -19.39 -43.80 -12.03
C LYS A 279 -19.50 -45.31 -11.83
N SER A 280 -18.42 -45.96 -11.38
CA SER A 280 -18.42 -47.40 -11.08
C SER A 280 -19.06 -47.71 -9.73
N GLY A 281 -19.34 -46.69 -8.91
CA GLY A 281 -19.98 -46.79 -7.61
C GLY A 281 -21.51 -46.69 -7.67
N ASN A 282 -22.14 -46.95 -6.51
CA ASN A 282 -23.60 -46.95 -6.34
C ASN A 282 -24.15 -45.69 -5.61
N HIS A 283 -23.33 -44.66 -5.44
CA HIS A 283 -23.76 -43.44 -4.75
C HIS A 283 -24.59 -42.55 -5.68
N TYR A 284 -25.53 -41.75 -5.16
CA TYR A 284 -26.37 -40.89 -6.02
C TYR A 284 -25.55 -39.85 -6.80
N MET A 285 -24.39 -39.45 -6.27
CA MET A 285 -23.44 -38.55 -6.95
C MET A 285 -22.77 -39.20 -8.18
N SER A 286 -22.77 -40.55 -8.32
CA SER A 286 -22.12 -41.24 -9.45
C SER A 286 -22.76 -40.97 -10.80
N LYS A 287 -24.01 -40.47 -10.78
CA LYS A 287 -24.79 -40.08 -11.97
C LYS A 287 -24.62 -38.61 -12.34
N GLU A 288 -23.95 -37.83 -11.51
CA GLU A 288 -23.83 -36.39 -11.71
C GLU A 288 -22.69 -36.06 -12.65
N TRP A 289 -22.92 -35.03 -13.46
CA TRP A 289 -21.93 -34.48 -14.37
C TRP A 289 -21.05 -33.46 -13.65
N VAL A 290 -19.85 -33.27 -14.20
CA VAL A 290 -18.89 -32.28 -13.72
C VAL A 290 -18.78 -31.17 -14.74
N PHE A 291 -18.95 -29.93 -14.30
CA PHE A 291 -18.79 -28.75 -15.12
C PHE A 291 -17.41 -28.15 -14.88
N PHE A 292 -16.70 -27.85 -15.96
CA PHE A 292 -15.40 -27.18 -15.92
C PHE A 292 -15.46 -25.86 -16.70
N ASP A 293 -15.11 -24.77 -16.02
CA ASP A 293 -15.23 -23.41 -16.55
C ASP A 293 -14.06 -22.51 -16.10
N ALA A 294 -13.70 -21.54 -16.94
CA ALA A 294 -12.64 -20.57 -16.75
C ALA A 294 -13.17 -19.13 -16.66
N ALA A 295 -13.20 -18.57 -15.45
CA ALA A 295 -13.66 -17.22 -15.21
C ALA A 295 -12.52 -16.19 -15.28
N HIS A 296 -12.71 -15.10 -16.03
CA HIS A 296 -11.68 -14.10 -16.33
C HIS A 296 -11.68 -12.84 -15.43
N LYS A 297 -12.65 -12.70 -14.52
CA LYS A 297 -12.92 -11.43 -13.80
C LYS A 297 -12.65 -11.44 -12.30
N ARG A 298 -12.22 -12.57 -11.71
CA ARG A 298 -12.14 -12.72 -10.25
C ARG A 298 -10.85 -12.16 -9.65
N CYS A 299 -9.72 -12.42 -10.28
CA CYS A 299 -8.40 -11.99 -9.81
C CYS A 299 -7.68 -11.25 -10.95
N ARG A 300 -7.16 -10.04 -10.70
CA ARG A 300 -6.53 -9.26 -11.76
C ARG A 300 -5.25 -9.95 -12.23
N GLY A 301 -5.17 -10.28 -13.51
CA GLY A 301 -4.02 -10.95 -14.12
C GLY A 301 -4.02 -12.48 -13.97
N PHE A 302 -5.09 -13.05 -13.40
CA PHE A 302 -5.28 -14.50 -13.28
C PHE A 302 -6.67 -14.88 -13.78
N LYS A 303 -6.76 -16.08 -14.32
CA LYS A 303 -7.99 -16.78 -14.68
C LYS A 303 -8.33 -17.76 -13.57
N THR A 304 -9.61 -17.97 -13.31
CA THR A 304 -10.11 -18.89 -12.28
C THR A 304 -10.72 -20.10 -12.94
N PHE A 305 -10.00 -21.22 -12.90
CA PHE A 305 -10.58 -22.52 -13.23
C PHE A 305 -11.43 -23.03 -12.07
N SER A 306 -12.60 -23.57 -12.39
CA SER A 306 -13.54 -24.11 -11.42
C SER A 306 -14.01 -25.49 -11.87
N ILE A 307 -13.87 -26.46 -10.97
CA ILE A 307 -14.56 -27.76 -11.09
C ILE A 307 -15.81 -27.66 -10.24
N THR A 308 -16.98 -27.83 -10.86
CA THR A 308 -18.26 -27.73 -10.17
C THR A 308 -19.16 -28.91 -10.53
N THR A 309 -20.11 -29.25 -9.66
CA THR A 309 -21.11 -30.28 -9.90
C THR A 309 -22.42 -29.90 -9.24
N PHE A 310 -23.53 -30.44 -9.73
CA PHE A 310 -24.81 -30.32 -9.04
C PHE A 310 -24.87 -31.35 -7.91
N HIS A 311 -25.26 -30.91 -6.71
CA HIS A 311 -25.43 -31.83 -5.58
C HIS A 311 -26.94 -32.06 -5.35
N PRO A 312 -27.48 -33.26 -5.66
CA PRO A 312 -28.93 -33.51 -5.66
C PRO A 312 -29.62 -33.25 -4.33
N LEU A 313 -29.01 -33.67 -3.21
CA LEU A 313 -29.58 -33.43 -1.88
C LEU A 313 -29.58 -31.96 -1.48
N LEU A 314 -28.53 -31.21 -1.82
CA LEU A 314 -28.41 -29.79 -1.48
C LEU A 314 -29.12 -28.89 -2.50
N ARG A 315 -29.55 -29.45 -3.64
CA ARG A 315 -30.18 -28.75 -4.77
C ARG A 315 -29.40 -27.51 -5.20
N LYS A 316 -28.08 -27.59 -5.20
CA LYS A 316 -27.19 -26.46 -5.52
C LYS A 316 -25.96 -26.94 -6.25
N ILE A 317 -25.37 -26.03 -7.01
CA ILE A 317 -24.04 -26.23 -7.60
C ILE A 317 -23.00 -26.10 -6.50
N VAL A 318 -22.18 -27.13 -6.34
CA VAL A 318 -21.06 -27.20 -5.41
C VAL A 318 -19.77 -27.12 -6.20
N LYS A 319 -18.83 -26.34 -5.69
CA LYS A 319 -17.51 -26.14 -6.28
C LYS A 319 -16.52 -27.08 -5.61
N LEU A 320 -16.10 -28.11 -6.33
CA LEU A 320 -15.22 -29.17 -5.82
C LEU A 320 -13.77 -28.70 -5.69
N ALA A 321 -13.30 -27.91 -6.65
CA ALA A 321 -11.98 -27.32 -6.63
C ALA A 321 -11.92 -26.02 -7.43
N THR A 322 -10.93 -25.19 -7.13
CA THR A 322 -10.57 -24.03 -7.94
C THR A 322 -9.08 -23.88 -8.07
N MET A 323 -8.64 -23.37 -9.21
CA MET A 323 -7.28 -22.91 -9.42
C MET A 323 -7.28 -21.51 -10.00
N GLU A 324 -6.49 -20.63 -9.40
CA GLU A 324 -6.17 -19.34 -10.00
C GLU A 324 -4.88 -19.55 -10.81
N CYS A 325 -4.87 -19.30 -12.11
CA CYS A 325 -3.71 -19.49 -13.00
C CYS A 325 -3.54 -18.31 -13.96
N LYS A 326 -2.32 -18.03 -14.41
CA LYS A 326 -2.05 -16.87 -15.28
C LYS A 326 -2.57 -17.05 -16.70
N GLU A 327 -2.49 -18.29 -17.20
CA GLU A 327 -2.79 -18.67 -18.58
C GLU A 327 -3.92 -19.69 -18.62
N GLU A 328 -4.60 -19.76 -19.77
CA GLU A 328 -5.61 -20.79 -20.05
C GLU A 328 -5.23 -21.48 -21.34
N ASP A 329 -4.48 -22.55 -21.17
CA ASP A 329 -3.95 -23.40 -22.21
C ASP A 329 -4.11 -24.86 -21.76
N THR A 330 -3.81 -25.80 -22.67
CA THR A 330 -3.87 -27.23 -22.39
C THR A 330 -3.05 -27.61 -21.16
N ARG A 331 -1.88 -26.99 -20.97
CA ARG A 331 -0.98 -27.26 -19.84
C ARG A 331 -1.62 -26.88 -18.50
N SER A 332 -2.24 -25.69 -18.42
CA SER A 332 -2.92 -25.25 -17.21
C SER A 332 -4.11 -26.13 -16.88
N VAL A 333 -4.89 -26.56 -17.89
CA VAL A 333 -6.00 -27.50 -17.68
C VAL A 333 -5.49 -28.85 -17.16
N LYS A 334 -4.40 -29.38 -17.74
CA LYS A 334 -3.75 -30.61 -17.26
C LYS A 334 -3.32 -30.50 -15.81
N ILE A 335 -2.61 -29.43 -15.45
CA ILE A 335 -2.17 -29.17 -14.07
C ILE A 335 -3.37 -29.16 -13.11
N MET A 336 -4.48 -28.51 -13.47
CA MET A 336 -5.69 -28.49 -12.65
C MET A 336 -6.19 -29.90 -12.29
N TRP A 337 -6.30 -30.77 -13.30
CA TRP A 337 -6.81 -32.13 -13.11
C TRP A 337 -5.81 -33.05 -12.41
N GLU A 338 -4.51 -32.90 -12.68
CA GLU A 338 -3.45 -33.62 -11.96
C GLU A 338 -3.45 -33.26 -10.47
N LEU A 339 -3.53 -31.98 -10.12
CA LEU A 339 -3.63 -31.52 -8.74
C LEU A 339 -4.90 -32.02 -8.06
N PHE A 340 -6.03 -32.01 -8.78
CA PHE A 340 -7.28 -32.55 -8.26
C PHE A 340 -7.16 -34.05 -7.97
N ASN A 341 -6.59 -34.83 -8.90
CA ASN A 341 -6.33 -36.25 -8.68
C ASN A 341 -5.41 -36.48 -7.47
N LYS A 342 -4.33 -35.70 -7.30
CA LYS A 342 -3.46 -35.79 -6.10
C LYS A 342 -4.24 -35.57 -4.80
N VAL A 343 -5.15 -34.60 -4.76
CA VAL A 343 -6.03 -34.39 -3.59
C VAL A 343 -6.89 -35.63 -3.33
N LEU A 344 -7.54 -36.16 -4.36
CA LEU A 344 -8.40 -37.36 -4.22
C LEU A 344 -7.61 -38.59 -3.80
N GLN A 345 -6.40 -38.81 -4.35
CA GLN A 345 -5.50 -39.89 -3.96
C GLN A 345 -5.11 -39.79 -2.48
N THR A 346 -4.80 -38.58 -2.03
CA THR A 346 -4.43 -38.33 -0.63
C THR A 346 -5.60 -38.60 0.32
N VAL A 347 -6.80 -38.13 -0.04
CA VAL A 347 -8.01 -38.29 0.79
C VAL A 347 -8.51 -39.74 0.80
N SER A 348 -8.48 -40.42 -0.34
CA SER A 348 -8.90 -41.83 -0.48
C SER A 348 -7.84 -42.84 0.01
N ARG A 349 -6.58 -42.40 0.18
CA ARG A 349 -5.40 -43.25 0.41
C ARG A 349 -5.16 -44.27 -0.71
N GLN A 350 -5.54 -43.90 -1.95
CA GLN A 350 -5.35 -44.73 -3.14
C GLN A 350 -4.44 -43.99 -4.11
N ASN A 351 -3.15 -44.36 -4.15
CA ASN A 351 -2.12 -43.63 -4.91
C ASN A 351 -2.36 -43.56 -6.43
N PHE A 352 -3.19 -44.46 -6.97
CA PHE A 352 -3.48 -44.55 -8.40
C PHE A 352 -4.91 -44.14 -8.74
N TYR A 353 -5.67 -43.64 -7.77
CA TYR A 353 -7.03 -43.18 -8.03
C TYR A 353 -7.00 -42.00 -9.01
N LYS A 354 -7.85 -42.09 -10.04
CA LYS A 354 -8.15 -40.99 -10.96
C LYS A 354 -9.62 -40.67 -10.85
N PHE A 355 -9.94 -39.39 -10.81
CA PHE A 355 -11.32 -38.93 -10.79
C PHE A 355 -12.12 -39.50 -11.97
N ASN A 356 -13.27 -40.10 -11.69
CA ASN A 356 -14.03 -40.88 -12.68
C ASN A 356 -15.53 -40.57 -12.66
N PRO A 357 -15.95 -39.33 -12.98
CA PRO A 357 -17.36 -38.95 -13.02
C PRO A 357 -18.12 -39.61 -14.17
N CYS A 358 -19.45 -39.47 -14.15
CA CYS A 358 -20.33 -39.87 -15.25
C CYS A 358 -19.90 -39.23 -16.58
N GLY A 359 -19.56 -37.94 -16.55
CA GLY A 359 -18.97 -37.22 -17.68
C GLY A 359 -18.57 -35.79 -17.32
N TRP A 360 -17.94 -35.12 -18.28
CA TRP A 360 -17.47 -33.74 -18.19
C TRP A 360 -18.25 -32.85 -19.14
N MET A 361 -18.79 -31.76 -18.63
CA MET A 361 -19.35 -30.67 -19.42
C MET A 361 -18.36 -29.52 -19.44
N VAL A 362 -17.87 -29.19 -20.62
CA VAL A 362 -16.84 -28.15 -20.82
C VAL A 362 -17.19 -27.27 -22.01
N ASP A 363 -16.56 -26.11 -22.09
CA ASP A 363 -16.69 -25.25 -23.27
C ASP A 363 -15.95 -25.85 -24.46
N GLU A 364 -16.33 -25.47 -25.69
CA GLU A 364 -15.70 -25.93 -26.94
C GLU A 364 -14.28 -25.38 -27.17
N ALA A 365 -13.59 -24.97 -26.10
CA ALA A 365 -12.18 -24.63 -26.14
C ALA A 365 -11.35 -25.91 -26.30
N GLY A 366 -10.54 -25.99 -27.36
CA GLY A 366 -9.67 -27.15 -27.63
C GLY A 366 -8.68 -27.46 -26.51
N SER A 367 -8.32 -26.46 -25.68
CA SER A 367 -7.48 -26.65 -24.49
C SER A 367 -8.13 -27.54 -23.43
N ASN A 368 -9.46 -27.43 -23.25
CA ASN A 368 -10.20 -28.24 -22.26
C ASN A 368 -10.22 -29.71 -22.66
N TRP A 369 -10.53 -29.98 -23.92
CA TRP A 369 -10.66 -31.32 -24.46
C TRP A 369 -9.31 -32.04 -24.44
N LYS A 370 -8.27 -31.41 -25.01
CA LYS A 370 -6.92 -31.96 -25.02
C LYS A 370 -6.34 -32.11 -23.62
N GLY A 371 -6.62 -31.18 -22.71
CA GLY A 371 -6.13 -31.24 -21.33
C GLY A 371 -6.72 -32.41 -20.55
N LEU A 372 -8.00 -32.73 -20.77
CA LEU A 372 -8.66 -33.90 -20.19
C LEU A 372 -8.12 -35.20 -20.79
N GLU A 373 -7.97 -35.26 -22.12
CA GLU A 373 -7.40 -36.40 -22.83
C GLU A 373 -5.99 -36.74 -22.35
N GLU A 374 -5.11 -35.74 -22.19
CA GLU A 374 -3.75 -35.98 -21.69
C GLU A 374 -3.70 -36.53 -20.25
N VAL A 375 -4.72 -36.28 -19.43
CA VAL A 375 -4.77 -36.73 -18.02
C VAL A 375 -5.46 -38.07 -17.86
N TYR A 376 -6.59 -38.26 -18.55
CA TYR A 376 -7.47 -39.41 -18.37
C TYR A 376 -7.37 -40.44 -19.50
N GLY A 377 -6.85 -40.07 -20.67
CA GLY A 377 -6.76 -40.91 -21.86
C GLY A 377 -7.92 -40.69 -22.83
N ASP A 378 -7.85 -41.34 -24.00
CA ASP A 378 -8.77 -41.13 -25.13
C ASP A 378 -10.23 -41.50 -24.80
N ASP A 379 -10.46 -42.40 -23.84
CA ASP A 379 -11.81 -42.82 -23.42
C ASP A 379 -12.65 -41.64 -22.89
N VAL A 380 -11.97 -40.61 -22.37
CA VAL A 380 -12.61 -39.41 -21.82
C VAL A 380 -13.43 -38.67 -22.88
N GLN A 381 -12.98 -38.69 -24.15
CA GLN A 381 -13.65 -37.96 -25.23
C GLN A 381 -15.08 -38.44 -25.47
N THR A 382 -15.36 -39.72 -25.21
CA THR A 382 -16.73 -40.28 -25.31
C THR A 382 -17.68 -39.77 -24.22
N ARG A 383 -17.13 -39.14 -23.17
CA ARG A 383 -17.85 -38.62 -22.00
C ARG A 383 -17.71 -37.11 -21.82
N ILE A 384 -17.09 -36.42 -22.78
CA ILE A 384 -17.03 -34.96 -22.81
C ILE A 384 -18.21 -34.45 -23.65
N VAL A 385 -18.94 -33.48 -23.13
CA VAL A 385 -20.00 -32.79 -23.85
C VAL A 385 -19.80 -31.28 -23.81
N SER A 386 -20.19 -30.61 -24.89
CA SER A 386 -20.15 -29.15 -24.98
C SER A 386 -21.21 -28.51 -24.07
N CYS A 387 -20.83 -27.45 -23.36
CA CYS A 387 -21.77 -26.64 -22.60
C CYS A 387 -22.72 -25.89 -23.53
N GLN A 388 -24.02 -26.26 -23.53
CA GLN A 388 -25.03 -25.62 -24.37
C GLN A 388 -25.14 -24.10 -24.12
N PHE A 389 -25.01 -23.67 -22.86
CA PHE A 389 -25.08 -22.26 -22.49
C PHE A 389 -23.96 -21.45 -23.15
N HIS A 390 -22.71 -21.91 -23.03
CA HIS A 390 -21.56 -21.22 -23.62
C HIS A 390 -21.55 -21.33 -25.15
N TYR A 391 -22.05 -22.42 -25.73
CA TYR A 391 -22.28 -22.51 -27.18
C TYR A 391 -23.27 -21.44 -27.67
N GLN A 392 -24.41 -21.28 -26.99
CA GLN A 392 -25.41 -20.27 -27.34
C GLN A 392 -24.86 -18.84 -27.17
N GLN A 393 -24.09 -18.59 -26.11
CA GLN A 393 -23.42 -17.33 -25.89
C GLN A 393 -22.45 -17.00 -27.03
N SER A 394 -21.53 -17.92 -27.35
CA SER A 394 -20.58 -17.76 -28.46
C SER A 394 -21.29 -17.48 -29.78
N ARG A 395 -22.34 -18.25 -30.11
CA ARG A 395 -23.12 -18.03 -31.33
C ARG A 395 -23.76 -16.64 -31.39
N ASN A 396 -24.25 -16.13 -30.26
CA ASN A 396 -24.88 -14.82 -30.19
C ASN A 396 -23.85 -13.69 -30.30
N ASP A 397 -22.67 -13.86 -29.72
CA ASP A 397 -21.57 -12.88 -29.83
C ASP A 397 -21.03 -12.78 -31.26
N HIS A 398 -21.01 -13.89 -32.03
CA HIS A 398 -20.61 -13.90 -33.45
C HIS A 398 -21.69 -13.42 -34.43
N ARG A 399 -22.93 -13.22 -33.96
CA ARG A 399 -24.02 -12.64 -34.76
C ARG A 399 -24.12 -11.11 -34.64
N ARG A 400 -23.37 -10.51 -33.71
CA ARG A 400 -23.21 -9.07 -33.56
C ARG A 400 -21.95 -8.62 -34.29
#